data_AF-A0A2V8EZH8-F1
#
_entry.id   AF-A0A2V8EZH8-F1
#
_cell.length_a   1.000
_cell.length_b   1.000
_cell.length_c   1.000
_cell.angle_alpha   90.00
_cell.angle_beta   90.00
_cell.angle_gamma   90.00
#
_symmetry.space_group_name_H-M   'P 1'
#
loop_
_entity.id
_entity.type
_entity.pdbx_description
1 polymer ?
#
loop_
_entity_poly.entity_id
_entity_poly.type
_entity_poly.pdbx_seq_one_letter_code
_entity_poly.pdbx_strand_id
1 'polypeptide(L)' 'KGFIVSDHYDRFAAFLREVAPLVRDGRIKFREDIVEGLDAAPAALIGLFEGRNFGKMLVRV' A
#
# COMPACT_ATOMS: atom_id res chain seq x y z
N LYS A 1 -6.13 -15.10 -10.23
CA LYS A 1 -7.03 -14.85 -9.07
C LYS A 1 -6.59 -13.56 -8.40
N GLY A 2 -7.44 -12.55 -8.30
CA GLY A 2 -7.14 -11.34 -7.54
C GLY A 2 -7.29 -11.59 -6.03
N PHE A 3 -6.62 -10.78 -5.22
CA PHE A 3 -6.80 -10.74 -3.77
C PHE A 3 -7.30 -9.36 -3.40
N ILE A 4 -8.56 -9.26 -2.96
CA ILE A 4 -9.15 -7.99 -2.53
C ILE A 4 -9.30 -8.02 -1.01
N VAL A 5 -8.85 -6.96 -0.33
CA VAL A 5 -8.88 -6.88 1.14
C VAL A 5 -10.31 -7.01 1.69
N SER A 6 -11.30 -6.49 0.97
CA SER A 6 -12.71 -6.58 1.37
C SER A 6 -13.23 -8.01 1.49
N ASP A 7 -12.67 -8.95 0.72
CA ASP A 7 -13.07 -10.37 0.75
C ASP A 7 -12.65 -11.08 2.05
N HIS A 8 -11.81 -10.43 2.86
CA HIS A 8 -11.20 -10.98 4.09
C HIS A 8 -11.28 -10.00 5.27
N TYR A 9 -12.24 -9.06 5.24
CA TYR A 9 -12.31 -8.00 6.23
C TYR A 9 -12.60 -8.52 7.65
N ASP A 10 -13.25 -9.69 7.77
CA ASP A 10 -13.46 -10.43 9.01
C ASP A 10 -12.16 -10.74 9.76
N ARG A 11 -11.03 -10.84 9.03
CA ARG A 11 -9.71 -11.13 9.60
C ARG A 11 -8.90 -9.88 9.94
N PHE A 12 -9.39 -8.68 9.64
CA PHE A 12 -8.62 -7.43 9.74
C PHE A 12 -8.07 -7.20 11.16
N ALA A 13 -8.90 -7.37 12.19
CA ALA A 13 -8.49 -7.19 13.57
C ALA A 13 -7.42 -8.20 14.01
N ALA A 14 -7.52 -9.46 13.56
CA ALA A 14 -6.52 -10.48 13.84
C ALA A 14 -5.19 -10.19 13.13
N PHE A 15 -5.26 -9.81 11.84
CA PHE A 15 -4.11 -9.41 11.04
C PHE A 15 -3.35 -8.25 11.70
N LEU A 16 -4.04 -7.20 12.16
CA LEU A 16 -3.37 -6.07 12.82
C LEU A 16 -2.64 -6.47 14.10
N ARG A 17 -3.23 -7.34 14.93
CA ARG A 17 -2.58 -7.84 16.15
C ARG A 17 -1.29 -8.60 15.84
N GLU A 18 -1.27 -9.36 14.75
CA GLU A 18 -0.14 -10.19 14.36
C GLU A 18 0.94 -9.38 13.63
N VAL A 19 0.55 -8.57 12.64
CA VAL A 19 1.48 -7.95 11.67
C VAL A 19 2.00 -6.60 12.13
N ALA A 20 1.23 -5.80 12.88
CA ALA A 20 1.70 -4.49 13.32
C ALA A 20 2.99 -4.54 14.17
N PRO A 21 3.16 -5.50 15.11
CA PRO A 21 4.44 -5.69 15.80
C PRO A 21 5.59 -6.03 14.85
N LEU A 22 5.36 -6.89 13.86
CA LEU A 22 6.37 -7.32 12.87
C LEU A 22 6.83 -6.16 11.97
N VAL A 23 5.93 -5.24 11.65
CA VAL A 23 6.28 -4.01 10.92
C VAL A 23 7.11 -3.10 11.82
N ARG A 24 6.68 -2.91 13.07
CA ARG A 24 7.36 -2.05 14.05
C ARG A 24 8.78 -2.52 14.37
N ASP A 25 8.98 -3.84 14.49
CA ASP A 25 10.29 -4.44 14.79
C ASP A 25 11.16 -4.68 13.55
N GLY A 26 10.66 -4.34 12.36
CA GLY A 26 11.39 -4.43 11.09
C GLY A 26 11.51 -5.85 10.51
N ARG A 27 10.87 -6.86 11.11
CA ARG A 27 10.78 -8.21 10.52
C ARG A 27 9.96 -8.22 9.24
N ILE A 28 8.96 -7.35 9.14
CA ILE A 28 8.27 -7.05 7.89
C ILE A 28 8.73 -5.69 7.39
N LYS A 29 9.36 -5.70 6.21
CA LYS A 29 9.75 -4.50 5.48
C LYS A 29 8.71 -4.20 4.42
N PHE A 30 8.39 -2.92 4.27
CA PHE A 30 7.52 -2.42 3.21
C PHE A 30 8.26 -1.34 2.41
N ARG A 31 7.76 -1.05 1.22
CA ARG A 31 8.31 -0.03 0.34
C ARG A 31 7.16 0.76 -0.26
N GLU A 32 7.31 2.06 -0.18
CA GLU A 32 6.36 3.04 -0.69
C GLU A 32 7.01 3.80 -1.83
N ASP A 33 6.18 4.21 -2.76
CA ASP A 33 6.50 5.13 -3.83
C ASP A 33 5.57 6.33 -3.66
N ILE A 34 6.13 7.47 -3.27
CA ILE A 34 5.35 8.62 -2.77
C ILE A 34 5.50 9.78 -3.75
N VAL A 35 4.38 10.25 -4.26
CA VAL A 35 4.29 11.50 -5.03
C VAL A 35 3.69 12.62 -4.18
N GLU A 36 4.14 13.85 -4.41
CA GLU A 36 3.66 15.03 -3.68
C GLU A 36 2.57 15.77 -4.43
N GLY A 37 1.54 16.18 -3.68
CA GLY A 37 0.46 17.02 -4.18
C GLY A 37 -0.64 16.21 -4.87
N LEU A 38 -1.89 16.58 -4.58
CA LEU A 38 -3.05 15.94 -5.20
C LEU A 38 -3.07 16.11 -6.73
N ASP A 39 -2.51 17.21 -7.23
CA ASP A 39 -2.38 17.49 -8.66
C ASP A 39 -1.53 16.44 -9.40
N ALA A 40 -0.63 15.73 -8.71
CA ALA A 40 0.17 14.65 -9.27
C ALA A 40 -0.60 13.31 -9.36
N ALA A 41 -1.75 13.18 -8.68
CA ALA A 41 -2.50 11.93 -8.61
C ALA A 41 -2.90 11.35 -9.99
N PRO A 42 -3.36 12.14 -10.98
CA PRO A 42 -3.69 11.62 -12.31
C PRO A 42 -2.48 10.96 -12.99
N ALA A 43 -1.32 11.62 -12.96
CA ALA A 43 -0.09 11.09 -13.56
C ALA A 43 0.42 9.84 -12.83
N ALA A 44 0.35 9.84 -11.49
CA ALA A 44 0.72 8.68 -10.67
C ALA A 44 -0.18 7.47 -10.92
N LEU A 45 -1.49 7.68 -11.10
CA LEU A 45 -2.43 6.62 -11.44
C LEU A 45 -2.15 6.00 -12.82
N ILE A 46 -1.84 6.83 -13.83
CA ILE A 46 -1.43 6.32 -15.15
C ILE A 46 -0.15 5.50 -15.01
N GLY A 47 0.85 6.01 -14.28
CA GLY A 47 2.10 5.30 -14.03
C GLY A 47 1.94 3.97 -13.29
N LEU A 48 0.94 3.84 -12.41
CA LEU A 48 0.59 2.57 -11.75
C LEU A 48 0.21 1.49 -12.77
N PHE A 49 -0.60 1.85 -13.78
CA PHE A 49 -1.02 0.88 -14.82
C PHE A 49 0.08 0.58 -15.84
N GLU A 50 1.07 1.46 -15.96
CA GLU A 50 2.28 1.25 -16.77
C GLU A 50 3.37 0.47 -15.99
N GLY A 51 3.14 0.14 -14.72
CA GLY A 51 4.10 -0.55 -13.86
C GLY A 51 5.30 0.30 -13.44
N ARG A 52 5.18 1.63 -13.48
CA ARG A 52 6.25 2.56 -13.08
C ARG A 52 6.45 2.61 -11.56
N ASN A 53 5.45 2.22 -10.78
CA ASN A 53 5.53 2.28 -9.33
C ASN A 53 6.50 1.24 -8.76
N PHE A 54 7.40 1.67 -7.90
CA PHE A 54 8.31 0.77 -7.19
C PHE A 54 7.84 0.62 -5.74
N GLY A 55 6.78 -0.17 -5.53
CA GLY A 55 6.18 -0.44 -4.21
C GLY A 55 4.74 0.02 -4.15
N LYS A 56 4.25 0.33 -2.94
CA LYS A 56 2.92 0.91 -2.74
C LYS A 56 2.92 2.38 -3.19
N MET A 57 2.23 2.69 -4.28
CA MET A 57 2.01 4.06 -4.73
C MET A 57 1.11 4.83 -3.74
N LEU A 58 1.57 5.99 -3.29
CA LEU A 58 0.88 6.90 -2.38
C LEU A 58 0.97 8.34 -2.93
N VAL A 59 -0.11 9.09 -2.75
CA VAL A 59 -0.13 10.55 -2.99
C VAL A 59 -0.16 11.23 -1.64
N ARG A 60 0.83 12.06 -1.34
CA ARG A 60 0.88 12.89 -0.13
C ARG A 60 0.25 14.25 -0.41
N VAL A 61 -0.71 14.64 0.42
CA VAL A 61 -1.46 15.91 0.33
C VAL A 61 -1.03 16.84 1.46
#